data_AF-W4FJT3-F1
#
_entry.id   AF-W4FJT3-F1
#
_cell.length_a   1.000
_cell.length_b   1.000
_cell.length_c   1.000
_cell.angle_alpha   90.00
_cell.angle_beta   90.00
_cell.angle_gamma   90.00
#
_symmetry.space_group_name_H-M   'P 1'
#
loop_
_entity.id
_entity.type
_entity.pdbx_description
1 polymer ?
#
loop_
_entity_poly.entity_id
_entity_poly.type
_entity_poly.pdbx_seq_one_letter_code
_entity_poly.pdbx_strand_id
1 'polypeptide(L)'
;MDLSSSSLAWDGTWRFHSPAFQVDSSGLMTSVLTVVRSLSMGLGFHLVLSPPSLFVRSELALFSTIWSEFVLDGKPRVLRVFPNGESTMSNAGGLMYGDYMGFTIDANRTLCVDVVCWPVQGGTASCYVIRLVLRRSLPHFLQISATVQVTHKVTDQITWNMTAAERMDVLRRYTLATVLVVEVGYTRALLPQEG
;
A
#
# COMPACT_ATOMS: atom_id res chain seq x y z
N MET A 1 10.71 -7.46 -26.36
CA MET A 1 9.36 -7.35 -25.76
C MET A 1 9.27 -5.98 -25.12
N ASP A 2 8.41 -5.12 -25.66
CA ASP A 2 8.36 -3.69 -25.33
C ASP A 2 7.82 -3.43 -23.92
N LEU A 3 8.75 -3.16 -22.99
CA LEU A 3 8.46 -2.68 -21.64
C LEU A 3 7.59 -1.41 -21.65
N SER A 4 7.71 -0.58 -22.70
CA SER A 4 6.96 0.67 -22.89
C SER A 4 5.44 0.48 -23.03
N SER A 5 4.99 -0.62 -23.64
CA SER A 5 3.55 -0.92 -23.79
C SER A 5 2.92 -1.33 -22.45
N SER A 6 3.72 -1.95 -21.57
CA SER A 6 3.29 -2.43 -20.26
C SER A 6 3.29 -1.34 -19.19
N SER A 7 4.12 -0.30 -19.30
CA SER A 7 4.08 0.84 -18.36
C SER A 7 2.87 1.74 -18.62
N LEU A 8 2.62 2.11 -19.88
CA LEU A 8 1.44 2.89 -20.31
C LEU A 8 0.10 2.25 -19.88
N ALA A 9 0.13 0.94 -19.69
CA ALA A 9 -1.01 0.15 -19.24
C ALA A 9 -1.42 0.41 -17.78
N TRP A 10 -0.51 0.90 -16.94
CA TRP A 10 -0.76 1.27 -15.54
C TRP A 10 -0.96 2.77 -15.36
N ASP A 11 -0.27 3.54 -16.20
CA ASP A 11 -0.22 4.99 -16.10
C ASP A 11 -1.61 5.63 -16.25
N GLY A 12 -1.93 6.53 -15.32
CA GLY A 12 -3.13 7.35 -15.40
C GLY A 12 -3.74 7.69 -14.04
N THR A 13 -4.88 8.37 -14.12
CA THR A 13 -5.71 8.70 -12.96
C THR A 13 -6.77 7.62 -12.78
N TRP A 14 -6.86 7.08 -11.59
CA TRP A 14 -7.77 6.01 -11.22
C TRP A 14 -8.70 6.52 -10.12
N ARG A 15 -10.01 6.32 -10.29
CA ARG A 15 -11.03 6.78 -9.35
C ARG A 15 -11.89 5.63 -8.87
N PHE A 16 -12.22 5.68 -7.59
CA PHE A 16 -12.98 4.65 -6.90
C PHE A 16 -14.30 4.35 -7.62
N HIS A 17 -14.55 3.05 -7.86
CA HIS A 17 -15.78 2.57 -8.46
C HIS A 17 -16.59 1.78 -7.43
N SER A 18 -17.54 2.46 -6.80
CA SER A 18 -18.36 1.96 -5.67
C SER A 18 -18.99 0.58 -5.84
N PRO A 19 -19.51 0.17 -7.02
CA PRO A 19 -20.12 -1.15 -7.18
C PRO A 19 -19.18 -2.34 -6.93
N ALA A 20 -17.86 -2.12 -6.95
CA ALA A 20 -16.84 -3.13 -6.79
C ALA A 20 -16.14 -3.07 -5.41
N PHE A 21 -16.81 -2.51 -4.40
CA PHE A 21 -16.29 -2.44 -3.03
C PHE A 21 -16.83 -3.60 -2.18
N GLN A 22 -15.94 -4.43 -1.66
CA GLN A 22 -16.27 -5.52 -0.74
C GLN A 22 -15.32 -5.51 0.44
N VAL A 23 -15.85 -5.77 1.63
CA VAL A 23 -15.09 -5.81 2.89
C VAL A 23 -15.48 -7.07 3.65
N ASP A 24 -14.49 -7.90 3.94
CA ASP A 24 -14.64 -9.06 4.82
C ASP A 24 -13.70 -8.91 6.03
N SER A 25 -14.23 -9.08 7.24
CA SER A 25 -13.49 -8.86 8.49
C SER A 25 -13.84 -9.91 9.54
N SER A 26 -12.83 -10.54 10.13
CA SER A 26 -12.98 -11.60 11.13
C SER A 26 -12.80 -11.14 12.59
N GLY A 27 -12.69 -9.83 12.81
CA GLY A 27 -12.75 -9.19 14.15
C GLY A 27 -11.49 -8.43 14.56
N LEU A 28 -11.61 -7.10 14.68
CA LEU A 28 -10.99 -6.16 15.63
C LEU A 28 -11.35 -4.73 15.21
N MET A 29 -11.71 -3.87 16.17
CA MET A 29 -11.97 -2.45 15.95
C MET A 29 -10.65 -1.70 15.73
N THR A 30 -10.16 -1.69 14.50
CA THR A 30 -9.26 -0.60 14.07
C THR A 30 -10.03 0.70 14.25
N SER A 31 -9.40 1.77 14.73
CA SER A 31 -10.07 3.07 14.80
C SER A 31 -10.71 3.36 13.44
N VAL A 32 -12.03 3.56 13.43
CA VAL A 32 -12.77 3.88 12.20
C VAL A 32 -12.11 5.05 11.48
N LEU A 33 -11.56 6.00 12.24
CA LEU A 33 -10.79 7.12 11.70
C LEU A 33 -9.53 6.68 10.95
N THR A 34 -8.78 5.71 11.45
CA THR A 34 -7.59 5.17 10.76
C THR A 34 -7.98 4.49 9.45
N VAL A 35 -9.10 3.74 9.45
CA VAL A 35 -9.61 3.08 8.24
C VAL A 35 -10.08 4.11 7.22
N VAL A 36 -10.93 5.06 7.63
CA VAL A 36 -11.43 6.14 6.78
C VAL A 36 -10.27 6.97 6.21
N ARG A 37 -9.29 7.30 7.05
CA ARG A 37 -8.07 7.99 6.65
C ARG A 37 -7.32 7.23 5.56
N SER A 38 -7.03 5.95 5.75
CA SER A 38 -6.31 5.15 4.76
C SER A 38 -7.11 5.00 3.46
N LEU A 39 -8.42 4.76 3.55
CA LEU A 39 -9.31 4.68 2.38
C LEU A 39 -9.38 5.99 1.60
N SER A 40 -9.36 7.13 2.30
CA SER A 40 -9.40 8.44 1.65
C SER A 40 -8.22 8.65 0.70
N MET A 41 -7.04 8.10 1.02
CA MET A 41 -5.87 8.17 0.13
C MET A 41 -6.11 7.44 -1.20
N GLY A 42 -6.99 6.43 -1.19
CA GLY A 42 -7.32 5.60 -2.34
C GLY A 42 -8.54 6.04 -3.13
N LEU A 43 -9.34 7.04 -2.69
CA LEU A 43 -10.58 7.42 -3.41
C LEU A 43 -10.34 7.86 -4.86
N GLY A 44 -9.21 8.52 -5.09
CA GLY A 44 -8.69 8.82 -6.42
C GLY A 44 -7.18 8.98 -6.33
N PHE A 45 -6.45 8.46 -7.30
CA PHE A 45 -4.99 8.55 -7.33
C PHE A 45 -4.44 8.51 -8.75
N HIS A 46 -3.29 9.14 -8.92
CA HIS A 46 -2.43 8.98 -10.07
C HIS A 46 -1.45 7.85 -9.81
N LEU A 47 -1.27 7.03 -10.83
CA LEU A 47 -0.33 5.94 -10.83
C LEU A 47 0.58 6.09 -12.06
N VAL A 48 1.89 5.96 -11.85
CA VAL A 48 2.88 5.96 -12.93
C VAL A 48 3.86 4.82 -12.67
N LEU A 49 3.95 3.86 -13.59
CA LEU A 49 4.93 2.79 -13.53
C LEU A 49 6.13 3.16 -14.41
N SER A 50 7.25 3.50 -13.77
CA SER A 50 8.55 3.69 -14.43
C SER A 50 9.50 2.63 -13.89
N PRO A 51 9.50 1.41 -14.48
CA PRO A 51 10.21 0.28 -13.91
C PRO A 51 11.67 0.60 -13.56
N PRO A 52 12.16 0.18 -12.37
CA PRO A 52 11.49 -0.71 -11.42
C PRO A 52 10.55 -0.01 -10.42
N SER A 53 10.31 1.29 -10.55
CA SER A 53 9.57 2.09 -9.57
C SER A 53 8.11 2.31 -9.96
N LEU A 54 7.22 2.14 -8.98
CA LEU A 54 5.82 2.53 -9.04
C LEU A 54 5.63 3.81 -8.24
N PHE A 55 5.17 4.86 -8.91
CA PHE A 55 4.86 6.14 -8.29
C PHE A 55 3.35 6.27 -8.09
N VAL A 56 2.95 6.68 -6.89
CA VAL A 56 1.55 6.86 -6.52
C VAL A 56 1.34 8.21 -5.85
N ARG A 57 0.28 8.92 -6.24
CA ARG A 57 -0.14 10.17 -5.60
C ARG A 57 -1.66 10.24 -5.53
N SER A 58 -2.21 10.52 -4.36
CA SER A 58 -3.65 10.71 -4.19
C SER A 58 -4.13 12.02 -4.84
N GLU A 59 -5.31 12.02 -5.43
CA GLU A 59 -6.02 13.25 -5.83
C GLU A 59 -6.45 14.07 -4.59
N LEU A 60 -6.56 13.42 -3.42
CA LEU A 60 -6.82 14.05 -2.12
C LEU A 60 -5.52 14.26 -1.34
N ALA A 61 -4.46 14.71 -2.00
CA ALA A 61 -3.20 15.03 -1.34
C ALA A 61 -3.39 16.19 -0.36
N LEU A 62 -3.21 15.91 0.94
CA LEU A 62 -3.27 16.91 2.01
C LEU A 62 -2.01 17.78 2.02
N PHE A 63 -0.89 17.24 1.55
CA PHE A 63 0.39 17.93 1.49
C PHE A 63 0.94 17.85 0.05
N SER A 64 1.34 18.99 -0.51
CA SER A 64 2.01 19.03 -1.80
C SER A 64 3.49 18.69 -1.63
N THR A 65 3.82 17.40 -1.72
CA THR A 65 5.19 16.88 -1.63
C THR A 65 5.47 15.88 -2.77
N ILE A 66 6.61 15.20 -2.69
CA ILE A 66 7.01 14.13 -3.62
C ILE A 66 5.97 13.00 -3.66
N TRP A 67 5.94 12.26 -4.76
CA TRP A 67 5.09 11.09 -4.90
C TRP A 67 5.59 9.95 -4.00
N SER A 68 4.68 9.08 -3.56
CA SER A 68 5.09 7.81 -2.96
C SER A 68 5.77 6.96 -4.01
N GLU A 69 6.99 6.51 -3.73
CA GLU A 69 7.75 5.62 -4.60
C GLU A 69 7.83 4.21 -3.97
N PHE A 70 7.37 3.22 -4.73
CA PHE A 70 7.52 1.80 -4.42
C PHE A 70 8.42 1.15 -5.46
N VAL A 71 9.66 0.81 -5.07
CA VAL A 71 10.56 0.05 -5.93
C VAL A 71 10.16 -1.43 -5.88
N LEU A 72 9.96 -2.03 -7.06
CA LEU A 72 9.41 -3.37 -7.24
C LEU A 72 10.50 -4.44 -7.41
N ASP A 73 11.52 -4.44 -6.55
CA ASP A 73 12.69 -5.32 -6.67
C ASP A 73 12.71 -6.50 -5.68
N GLY A 74 11.61 -6.69 -4.92
CA GLY A 74 11.47 -7.73 -3.92
C GLY A 74 12.33 -7.53 -2.67
N LYS A 75 12.90 -6.33 -2.46
CA LYS A 75 13.75 -6.04 -1.31
C LYS A 75 13.03 -5.16 -0.28
N PRO A 76 13.29 -5.37 1.02
CA PRO A 76 12.82 -4.47 2.07
C PRO A 76 13.36 -3.05 1.89
N ARG A 77 12.47 -2.06 1.93
CA ARG A 77 12.74 -0.64 1.70
C ARG A 77 11.95 0.22 2.67
N VAL A 78 12.34 1.50 2.76
CA VAL A 78 11.62 2.50 3.58
C VAL A 78 10.88 3.48 2.67
N LEU A 79 9.55 3.45 2.73
CA LEU A 79 8.62 4.42 2.20
C LEU A 79 8.74 5.69 3.03
N ARG A 80 8.90 6.83 2.37
CA ARG A 80 9.12 8.14 3.02
C ARG A 80 7.83 8.92 3.25
N VAL A 81 6.91 8.84 2.29
CA VAL A 81 5.64 9.57 2.30
C VAL A 81 4.52 8.68 1.83
N PHE A 82 3.35 8.84 2.42
CA PHE A 82 2.10 8.26 1.95
C PHE A 82 1.59 8.97 0.69
N PRO A 83 0.69 8.35 -0.10
CA PRO A 83 0.22 8.93 -1.35
C PRO A 83 -0.48 10.29 -1.21
N ASN A 84 -1.00 10.61 -0.02
CA ASN A 84 -1.58 11.91 0.30
C ASN A 84 -0.54 12.98 0.71
N GLY A 85 0.74 12.63 0.73
CA GLY A 85 1.86 13.50 1.06
C GLY A 85 2.27 13.54 2.53
N GLU A 86 1.61 12.78 3.40
CA GLU A 86 2.03 12.71 4.80
C GLU A 86 3.32 11.91 4.97
N SER A 87 4.19 12.34 5.88
CA SER A 87 5.37 11.58 6.28
C SER A 87 4.99 10.22 6.87
N THR A 88 5.70 9.15 6.50
CA THR A 88 5.56 7.84 7.17
C THR A 88 6.24 7.80 8.54
N MET A 89 7.04 8.83 8.85
CA MET A 89 7.69 9.01 10.15
C MET A 89 6.75 9.57 11.23
N SER A 90 5.53 9.97 10.87
CA SER A 90 4.51 10.34 11.86
C SER A 90 3.99 9.09 12.57
N ASN A 91 3.97 9.12 13.90
CA ASN A 91 3.29 8.09 14.67
C ASN A 91 1.78 8.29 14.51
N ALA A 92 1.12 7.38 13.77
CA ALA A 92 -0.33 7.38 13.64
C ALA A 92 -0.89 6.13 14.33
N GLY A 93 -1.74 6.31 15.33
CA GLY A 93 -2.38 5.20 16.04
C GLY A 93 -1.43 4.30 16.84
N GLY A 94 -0.26 4.80 17.25
CA GLY A 94 0.73 4.01 17.99
C GLY A 94 1.62 3.12 17.12
N LEU A 95 1.54 3.29 15.79
CA LEU A 95 2.28 2.51 14.80
C LEU A 95 3.30 3.38 14.07
N MET A 96 4.48 2.80 13.85
CA MET A 96 5.50 3.28 12.94
C MET A 96 5.27 2.64 11.59
N TYR A 97 5.06 3.49 10.59
CA TYR A 97 4.97 3.06 9.21
C TYR A 97 6.33 3.25 8.54
N GLY A 98 6.45 2.72 7.33
CA GLY A 98 7.55 3.05 6.46
C GLY A 98 8.21 1.83 5.85
N ASP A 99 8.23 0.67 6.48
CA ASP A 99 8.82 -0.48 5.82
C ASP A 99 7.86 -1.05 4.76
N TYR A 100 8.40 -1.33 3.58
CA TYR A 100 7.66 -2.01 2.54
C TYR A 100 8.54 -2.95 1.71
N MET A 101 7.88 -3.85 0.98
CA MET A 101 8.50 -4.68 -0.03
C MET A 101 7.62 -4.70 -1.27
N GLY A 102 8.11 -4.15 -2.38
CA GLY A 102 7.43 -4.12 -3.66
C GLY A 102 7.94 -5.23 -4.57
N PHE A 103 7.08 -5.89 -5.32
CA PHE A 103 7.46 -6.88 -6.33
C PHE A 103 6.38 -7.04 -7.39
N THR A 104 6.72 -7.71 -8.48
CA THR A 104 5.82 -8.02 -9.58
C THR A 104 5.60 -9.52 -9.72
N ILE A 105 4.39 -9.93 -10.10
CA ILE A 105 4.05 -11.31 -10.46
C ILE A 105 3.60 -11.33 -11.93
N ASP A 106 3.72 -12.49 -12.59
CA ASP A 106 3.21 -12.75 -13.95
C ASP A 106 3.75 -11.77 -15.00
N ALA A 107 5.08 -11.60 -15.06
CA ALA A 107 5.74 -10.70 -16.01
C ALA A 107 5.18 -9.26 -15.97
N ASN A 108 5.06 -8.69 -14.77
CA ASN A 108 4.60 -7.31 -14.50
C ASN A 108 3.09 -7.06 -14.73
N ARG A 109 2.27 -8.13 -14.76
CA ARG A 109 0.81 -8.01 -14.85
C ARG A 109 0.12 -7.80 -13.51
N THR A 110 0.79 -8.19 -12.43
CA THR A 110 0.32 -8.00 -11.07
C THR A 110 1.40 -7.27 -10.29
N LEU A 111 1.06 -6.13 -9.69
CA LEU A 111 1.97 -5.39 -8.82
C LEU A 111 1.59 -5.69 -7.38
N CYS A 112 2.58 -5.99 -6.55
CA CYS A 112 2.39 -6.31 -5.14
C CYS A 112 3.23 -5.36 -4.29
N VAL A 113 2.62 -4.82 -3.24
CA VAL A 113 3.30 -4.00 -2.24
C VAL A 113 2.84 -4.47 -0.87
N ASP A 114 3.77 -4.98 -0.08
CA ASP A 114 3.55 -5.29 1.33
C ASP A 114 4.05 -4.10 2.15
N VAL A 115 3.18 -3.45 2.91
CA VAL A 115 3.52 -2.36 3.84
C VAL A 115 3.42 -2.88 5.27
N VAL A 116 4.47 -2.68 6.06
CA VAL A 116 4.54 -3.13 7.44
C VAL A 116 4.34 -1.95 8.40
N CYS A 117 3.48 -2.16 9.39
CA CYS A 117 3.17 -1.19 10.44
C CYS A 117 3.64 -1.77 11.77
N TRP A 118 4.71 -1.20 12.29
CA TRP A 118 5.40 -1.67 13.49
C TRP A 118 4.84 -1.00 14.74
N PRO A 119 4.72 -1.71 15.87
CA PRO A 119 4.36 -1.07 17.13
C PRO A 119 5.49 -0.16 17.64
N VAL A 120 5.15 1.07 18.06
CA VAL A 120 6.14 2.05 18.57
C VAL A 120 6.50 1.81 20.04
N GLN A 121 5.60 1.25 20.83
CA GLN A 121 5.82 0.95 22.25
C GLN A 121 6.04 -0.54 22.46
N GLY A 122 7.09 -0.90 23.22
CA GLY A 122 7.35 -2.29 23.62
C GLY A 122 6.25 -2.82 24.55
N GLY A 123 5.88 -4.09 24.37
CA GLY A 123 4.78 -4.73 25.11
C GLY A 123 4.01 -5.70 24.22
N THR A 124 2.81 -6.12 24.63
CA THR A 124 1.89 -7.00 23.87
C THR A 124 1.31 -6.32 22.61
N ALA A 125 2.10 -5.53 21.91
CA ALA A 125 1.68 -4.71 20.79
C ALA A 125 1.60 -5.53 19.50
N SER A 126 0.67 -5.13 18.64
CA SER A 126 0.39 -5.81 17.37
C SER A 126 1.21 -5.19 16.24
N CYS A 127 1.77 -6.04 15.39
CA CYS A 127 2.33 -5.65 14.11
C CYS A 127 1.34 -5.96 13.01
N TYR A 128 1.19 -5.07 12.03
CA TYR A 128 0.29 -5.25 10.90
C TYR A 128 1.06 -5.30 9.59
N VAL A 129 0.59 -6.15 8.68
CA VAL A 129 1.08 -6.22 7.29
C VAL A 129 -0.11 -5.93 6.38
N ILE A 130 0.01 -4.91 5.56
CA ILE A 130 -0.99 -4.53 4.57
C ILE A 130 -0.43 -4.93 3.21
N ARG A 131 -0.96 -6.01 2.65
CA ARG A 131 -0.63 -6.47 1.31
C ARG A 131 -1.59 -5.83 0.32
N LEU A 132 -1.05 -5.03 -0.58
CA LEU A 132 -1.74 -4.44 -1.71
C LEU A 132 -1.40 -5.24 -2.97
N VAL A 133 -2.42 -5.78 -3.63
CA VAL A 133 -2.28 -6.50 -4.90
C VAL A 133 -3.08 -5.76 -5.97
N LEU A 134 -2.37 -5.16 -6.91
CA LEU A 134 -2.94 -4.43 -8.02
C LEU A 134 -3.00 -5.35 -9.24
N ARG A 135 -4.21 -5.59 -9.74
CA ARG A 135 -4.48 -6.40 -10.93
C ARG A 135 -5.26 -5.57 -11.94
N ARG A 136 -4.78 -5.51 -13.16
CA ARG A 136 -5.55 -4.92 -14.25
C ARG A 136 -6.43 -6.00 -14.89
N SER A 137 -7.75 -5.86 -14.78
CA SER A 137 -8.69 -6.80 -15.42
C SER A 137 -9.05 -6.36 -16.85
N LEU A 138 -9.16 -5.05 -17.09
CA LEU A 138 -9.50 -4.43 -18.39
C LEU A 138 -8.69 -3.15 -18.61
N PRO A 139 -8.57 -2.61 -19.84
CA PRO A 139 -7.79 -1.41 -20.12
C PRO A 139 -8.13 -0.20 -19.23
N HIS A 140 -9.38 -0.09 -18.81
CA HIS A 140 -9.90 1.02 -18.01
C HIS A 140 -10.34 0.61 -16.61
N PHE A 141 -10.07 -0.64 -16.19
CA PHE A 141 -10.46 -1.14 -14.88
C PHE A 141 -9.25 -1.73 -14.13
N LEU A 142 -9.02 -1.19 -12.94
CA LEU A 142 -8.00 -1.64 -12.02
C LEU A 142 -8.70 -2.22 -10.79
N GLN A 143 -8.33 -3.43 -10.41
CA GLN A 143 -8.76 -4.05 -9.17
C GLN A 143 -7.59 -4.01 -8.19
N ILE A 144 -7.86 -3.56 -6.96
CA ILE A 144 -6.91 -3.60 -5.87
C ILE A 144 -7.50 -4.44 -4.75
N SER A 145 -6.76 -5.47 -4.36
CA SER A 145 -7.01 -6.24 -3.14
C SER A 145 -6.10 -5.73 -2.04
N ALA A 146 -6.65 -5.41 -0.89
CA ALA A 146 -5.92 -5.07 0.32
C ALA A 146 -6.19 -6.14 1.39
N THR A 147 -5.20 -6.98 1.66
CA THR A 147 -5.24 -7.95 2.76
C THR A 147 -4.48 -7.38 3.95
N VAL A 148 -5.14 -7.25 5.10
CA VAL A 148 -4.50 -6.89 6.36
C VAL A 148 -4.31 -8.13 7.20
N GLN A 149 -3.06 -8.36 7.58
CA GLN A 149 -2.67 -9.43 8.47
C GLN A 149 -2.07 -8.85 9.75
N VAL A 150 -2.21 -9.57 10.84
CA VAL A 150 -1.73 -9.17 12.17
C VAL A 150 -0.92 -10.28 12.81
N THR A 151 0.08 -9.89 13.58
CA THR A 151 0.67 -10.73 14.60
C THR A 151 0.76 -9.97 15.91
N HIS A 152 0.66 -10.68 17.03
CA HIS A 152 0.59 -10.10 18.36
C HIS A 152 1.83 -10.47 19.17
N LYS A 153 2.11 -9.66 20.21
CA LYS A 153 3.22 -9.90 21.13
C LYS A 153 4.56 -9.97 20.39
N VAL A 154 4.79 -9.03 19.48
CA VAL A 154 6.12 -8.84 18.89
C VAL A 154 7.04 -8.36 20.01
N THR A 155 7.87 -9.26 20.53
CA THR A 155 8.71 -9.01 21.71
C THR A 155 10.07 -8.44 21.37
N ASP A 156 10.54 -8.66 20.14
CA ASP A 156 11.77 -8.07 19.64
C ASP A 156 11.59 -6.55 19.61
N GLN A 157 12.50 -5.81 20.25
CA GLN A 157 12.49 -4.36 20.18
C GLN A 157 12.84 -3.95 18.75
N ILE A 158 11.82 -3.51 18.02
CA ILE A 158 11.98 -2.93 16.70
C ILE A 158 12.43 -1.47 16.88
N THR A 159 13.67 -1.20 16.53
CA THR A 159 14.33 0.09 16.78
C THR A 159 14.70 0.81 15.49
N TRP A 160 14.89 2.12 15.58
CA TRP A 160 15.27 2.99 14.46
C TRP A 160 16.67 2.71 13.89
N ASN A 161 17.54 2.04 14.64
CA ASN A 161 18.88 1.66 14.20
C ASN A 161 18.90 0.38 13.34
N MET A 162 17.79 -0.37 13.27
CA MET A 162 17.68 -1.49 12.36
C MET A 162 17.43 -0.98 10.93
N THR A 163 17.91 -1.72 9.95
CA THR A 163 17.52 -1.59 8.56
C THR A 163 16.13 -2.18 8.34
N ALA A 164 15.46 -1.79 7.25
CA ALA A 164 14.18 -2.41 6.86
C ALA A 164 14.32 -3.93 6.67
N ALA A 165 15.47 -4.39 6.18
CA ALA A 165 15.75 -5.81 5.99
C ALA A 165 15.80 -6.57 7.31
N GLU A 166 16.54 -6.07 8.30
CA GLU A 166 16.62 -6.69 9.64
C GLU A 166 15.25 -6.70 10.32
N ARG A 167 14.47 -5.63 10.19
CA ARG A 167 13.11 -5.59 10.73
C ARG A 167 12.22 -6.63 10.06
N MET A 168 12.22 -6.72 8.73
CA MET A 168 11.44 -7.75 8.02
C MET A 168 11.90 -9.18 8.33
N ASP A 169 13.19 -9.41 8.62
CA ASP A 169 13.67 -10.71 9.08
C ASP A 169 13.14 -11.10 10.46
N VAL A 170 12.90 -10.13 11.34
CA VAL A 170 12.17 -10.37 12.60
C VAL A 170 10.73 -10.78 12.32
N LEU A 171 10.02 -10.08 11.43
CA LEU A 171 8.63 -10.38 11.08
C LEU A 171 8.45 -11.83 10.59
N ARG A 172 9.40 -12.34 9.81
CA ARG A 172 9.38 -13.72 9.26
C ARG A 172 9.36 -14.81 10.33
N ARG A 173 9.70 -14.48 11.58
CA ARG A 173 9.66 -15.42 12.72
C ARG A 173 8.25 -15.60 13.30
N TYR A 174 7.32 -14.73 12.94
CA TYR A 174 5.97 -14.71 13.48
C TYR A 174 4.96 -15.22 12.45
N THR A 175 3.94 -15.94 12.95
CA THR A 175 2.78 -16.29 12.13
C THR A 175 1.83 -15.10 12.06
N LEU A 176 1.34 -14.82 10.85
CA LEU A 176 0.40 -13.76 10.56
C LEU A 176 -1.02 -14.34 10.38
N ALA A 177 -2.00 -13.74 11.06
CA ALA A 177 -3.41 -14.05 10.87
C ALA A 177 -4.08 -12.96 10.03
N THR A 178 -4.86 -13.34 9.03
CA THR A 178 -5.64 -12.38 8.23
C THR A 178 -6.85 -11.89 9.02
N VAL A 179 -7.02 -10.57 9.11
CA VAL A 179 -8.11 -9.93 9.88
C VAL A 179 -9.05 -9.09 9.04
N LEU A 180 -8.60 -8.65 7.87
CA LEU A 180 -9.38 -7.83 6.94
C LEU A 180 -8.96 -8.12 5.50
N VAL A 181 -9.93 -8.25 4.62
CA VAL A 181 -9.74 -8.25 3.17
C VAL A 181 -10.67 -7.20 2.57
N VAL A 182 -10.10 -6.29 1.78
CA VAL A 182 -10.85 -5.27 1.06
C VAL A 182 -10.57 -5.42 -0.43
N GLU A 183 -11.62 -5.61 -1.22
CA GLU A 183 -11.53 -5.59 -2.67
C GLU A 183 -12.12 -4.27 -3.17
N VAL A 184 -11.38 -3.60 -4.04
CA VAL A 184 -11.77 -2.29 -4.59
C VAL A 184 -11.53 -2.23 -6.08
N GLY A 185 -12.58 -1.86 -6.83
CA GLY A 185 -12.47 -1.50 -8.24
C GLY A 185 -12.23 -0.01 -8.47
N TYR A 186 -11.48 0.29 -9.51
CA TYR A 186 -11.20 1.65 -9.96
C TYR A 186 -11.39 1.76 -11.46
N THR A 187 -11.95 2.89 -11.91
CA THR A 187 -12.02 3.25 -13.33
C THR A 187 -10.98 4.28 -13.68
N ARG A 188 -10.42 4.17 -14.88
CA ARG A 188 -9.49 5.18 -15.41
C ARG A 188 -10.29 6.45 -15.75
N ALA A 189 -9.87 7.60 -15.23
CA ALA A 189 -10.41 8.87 -15.66
C ALA A 189 -9.96 9.16 -17.11
N LEU A 190 -10.92 9.42 -17.99
CA LEU A 190 -10.62 9.92 -19.32
C LEU A 190 -10.21 11.38 -19.19
N LEU A 191 -9.14 11.78 -19.89
CA LEU A 191 -8.84 13.20 -20.07
C LEU A 191 -10.09 13.86 -20.67
N PRO A 192 -10.54 15.01 -20.15
CA PRO A 192 -11.59 15.77 -20.83
C PRO A 192 -11.10 16.03 -22.26
N GLN A 193 -11.93 15.70 -23.26
CA GLN A 193 -11.66 16.18 -24.60
C GLN A 193 -11.74 17.70 -24.53
N GLU A 194 -10.60 18.38 -24.71
CA GLU A 194 -10.59 19.80 -24.97
C GLU A 194 -11.44 20.03 -26.22
N GLY A 195 -12.57 20.70 -26.05
CA GLY A 195 -13.46 21.13 -27.12
C GLY A 195 -12.97 22.44 -27.74
#